data_AF-A0A2H5UWH7-F1
#
_entry.id   AF-A0A2H5UWH7-F1
#
_cell.length_a   1.000
_cell.length_b   1.000
_cell.length_c   1.000
_cell.angle_alpha   90.00
_cell.angle_beta   90.00
_cell.angle_gamma   90.00
#
_symmetry.space_group_name_H-M   'P 1'
#
loop_
_entity.id
_entity.type
_entity.pdbx_description
1 polymer ?
#
loop_
_entity_poly.entity_id
_entity_poly.type
_entity_poly.pdbx_seq_one_letter_code
_entity_poly.pdbx_strand_id
1 'polypeptide(L)'
;MPHLGEEFVIIDCCGSFPDCIAMRSGEEIGIEFEVLASNFFDHKHDEHHNLQKCKLIICWKNNIKHKTENRGGRCFLNINGHEIEVVSLDEKVENLKKMGYNLIHGGKKPGIDKGDEVKFFEQLKETVNGQKYELIYKLYEEFKENEDFAIWWGAGDKFYTMNFLVKRWDVTPVGIQANGLIYIGYAGNPAISPWELPKETQEELRKIFKHKEKAKWPTVPLKTPQDLEKIKRALNLIAEHSRRLHLIWHVK
;
A
#
# COMPACT_ATOMS: atom_id res chain seq x y z
N MET A 1 21.94 -4.59 -11.67
CA MET A 1 21.48 -5.83 -11.01
C MET A 1 22.64 -6.82 -10.96
N PRO A 2 23.21 -7.13 -9.78
CA PRO A 2 24.47 -7.90 -9.67
C PRO A 2 24.46 -9.28 -10.35
N HIS A 3 23.28 -9.90 -10.51
CA HIS A 3 23.14 -11.26 -11.06
C HIS A 3 22.97 -11.34 -12.58
N LEU A 4 22.87 -10.21 -13.28
CA LEU A 4 22.86 -10.20 -14.75
C LEU A 4 24.27 -10.06 -15.35
N GLY A 5 25.29 -9.82 -14.52
CA GLY A 5 26.66 -9.61 -14.99
C GLY A 5 26.83 -8.34 -15.84
N GLU A 6 25.82 -7.46 -15.82
CA GLU A 6 25.73 -6.27 -16.65
C GLU A 6 25.31 -5.08 -15.78
N GLU A 7 25.82 -3.90 -16.14
CA GLU A 7 25.50 -2.66 -15.46
C GLU A 7 24.18 -2.09 -15.98
N PHE A 8 23.29 -1.76 -15.05
CA PHE A 8 22.00 -1.13 -15.33
C PHE A 8 21.90 0.15 -14.51
N VAL A 9 21.57 1.27 -15.16
CA VAL A 9 21.23 2.53 -14.51
C VAL A 9 19.83 2.93 -14.97
N ILE A 10 18.88 3.00 -14.04
CA ILE A 10 17.52 3.47 -14.33
C ILE A 10 17.58 4.96 -14.64
N ILE A 11 17.07 5.35 -15.81
CA ILE A 11 17.00 6.75 -16.27
C ILE A 11 15.62 7.31 -15.95
N ASP A 12 14.57 6.57 -16.30
CA ASP A 12 13.18 7.00 -16.12
C ASP A 12 12.24 5.80 -15.87
N CYS A 13 11.13 6.08 -15.18
CA CYS A 13 10.02 5.17 -14.95
C CYS A 13 8.75 5.83 -15.51
N CYS A 14 8.43 5.52 -16.76
CA CYS A 14 7.57 6.37 -17.60
C CYS A 14 6.07 6.22 -17.34
N GLY A 15 5.65 5.25 -16.51
CA GLY A 15 4.24 4.94 -16.22
C GLY A 15 3.41 4.58 -17.47
N SER A 16 4.07 4.33 -18.60
CA SER A 16 3.52 3.99 -19.91
C SER A 16 4.54 3.14 -20.66
N PHE A 17 4.09 2.30 -21.59
CA PHE A 17 4.96 1.34 -22.27
C PHE A 17 6.10 1.99 -23.09
N PRO A 18 7.36 1.56 -22.91
CA PRO A 18 7.83 0.58 -21.90
C PRO A 18 7.91 1.18 -20.50
N ASP A 19 7.59 0.40 -19.46
CA ASP A 19 7.52 0.84 -18.06
C ASP A 19 8.74 1.63 -17.56
N CYS A 20 9.93 1.28 -18.03
CA CYS A 20 11.19 1.86 -17.60
C CYS A 20 12.15 2.06 -18.78
N ILE A 21 12.90 3.16 -18.73
CA ILE A 21 14.07 3.38 -19.59
C ILE A 21 15.33 3.27 -18.72
N ALA A 22 16.29 2.49 -19.20
CA ALA A 22 17.55 2.25 -18.49
C ALA A 22 18.75 2.25 -19.44
N MET A 23 19.90 2.63 -18.91
CA MET A 23 21.18 2.40 -19.56
C MET A 23 21.67 0.99 -19.21
N ARG A 24 21.84 0.12 -20.20
CA ARG A 24 22.41 -1.24 -20.07
C ARG A 24 23.75 -1.29 -20.80
N SER A 25 24.85 -1.38 -20.05
CA SER A 25 26.21 -1.42 -20.62
C SER A 25 26.50 -0.29 -21.65
N GLY A 26 25.97 0.91 -21.41
CA GLY A 26 26.14 2.07 -22.29
C GLY A 26 25.10 2.20 -23.42
N GLU A 27 24.15 1.27 -23.54
CA GLU A 27 23.02 1.37 -24.47
C GLU A 27 21.72 1.73 -23.74
N GLU A 28 20.98 2.71 -24.26
CA GLU A 28 19.64 3.01 -23.76
C GLU A 28 18.66 1.94 -24.25
N ILE A 29 17.96 1.32 -23.30
CA ILE A 29 16.95 0.30 -23.56
C ILE A 29 15.66 0.60 -22.81
N GLY A 30 14.53 0.27 -23.43
CA GLY A 30 13.26 0.15 -22.75
C GLY A 30 13.09 -1.23 -22.13
N ILE A 31 12.55 -1.25 -20.92
CA ILE A 31 12.28 -2.44 -20.12
C ILE A 31 10.80 -2.46 -19.78
N GLU A 32 10.14 -3.58 -20.06
CA GLU A 32 8.77 -3.85 -19.66
C GLU A 32 8.72 -4.84 -18.49
N PHE A 33 7.89 -4.56 -17.48
CA PHE A 33 7.71 -5.44 -16.33
C PHE A 33 6.36 -6.13 -16.38
N GLU A 34 6.39 -7.45 -16.46
CA GLU A 34 5.17 -8.25 -16.53
C GLU A 34 5.06 -9.27 -15.42
N VAL A 35 3.83 -9.64 -15.06
CA VAL A 35 3.64 -10.80 -14.19
C VAL A 35 3.96 -12.08 -14.99
N LEU A 36 3.30 -12.26 -16.14
CA LEU A 36 3.56 -13.36 -17.05
C LEU A 36 4.03 -12.81 -18.39
N ALA A 37 4.96 -13.47 -19.07
CA ALA A 37 5.40 -13.01 -20.39
C ALA A 37 4.25 -12.94 -21.42
N SER A 38 3.17 -13.72 -21.26
CA SER A 38 1.96 -13.59 -22.10
C SER A 38 1.24 -12.24 -21.95
N ASN A 39 1.33 -11.61 -20.77
CA ASN A 39 0.66 -10.34 -20.51
C ASN A 39 1.13 -9.24 -21.46
N PHE A 40 2.36 -9.33 -21.96
CA PHE A 40 2.86 -8.45 -23.01
C PHE A 40 1.93 -8.38 -24.22
N PHE A 41 1.35 -9.52 -24.62
CA PHE A 41 0.35 -9.59 -25.69
C PHE A 41 -1.06 -9.21 -25.21
N ASP A 42 -1.43 -9.62 -23.99
CA ASP A 42 -2.75 -9.30 -23.43
C ASP A 42 -2.95 -7.78 -23.27
N HIS A 43 -1.86 -7.07 -22.98
CA HIS A 43 -1.78 -5.61 -22.91
C HIS A 43 -1.51 -4.94 -24.28
N LYS A 44 -1.37 -5.72 -25.36
CA LYS A 44 -1.13 -5.26 -26.74
C LYS A 44 0.17 -4.48 -26.92
N HIS A 45 1.21 -4.80 -26.16
CA HIS A 45 2.51 -4.16 -26.29
C HIS A 45 3.23 -4.53 -27.60
N ASP A 46 2.91 -5.69 -28.17
CA ASP A 46 3.37 -6.14 -29.49
C ASP A 46 2.83 -5.30 -30.64
N GLU A 47 1.71 -4.59 -30.44
CA GLU A 47 1.12 -3.66 -31.42
C GLU A 47 1.44 -2.19 -31.12
N HIS A 48 2.16 -1.91 -30.02
CA HIS A 48 2.36 -0.54 -29.54
C HIS A 48 3.40 0.22 -30.36
N HIS A 49 3.16 1.51 -30.62
CA HIS A 49 4.05 2.37 -31.42
C HIS A 49 5.48 2.51 -30.84
N ASN A 50 5.64 2.31 -29.52
CA ASN A 50 6.94 2.31 -28.82
C ASN A 50 7.63 0.94 -28.78
N LEU A 51 7.11 -0.10 -29.43
CA LEU A 51 7.69 -1.46 -29.40
C LEU A 51 9.20 -1.46 -29.64
N GLN A 52 9.67 -0.67 -30.59
CA GLN A 52 11.08 -0.57 -30.99
C GLN A 52 12.01 -0.07 -29.86
N LYS A 53 11.46 0.60 -28.85
CA LYS A 53 12.22 1.05 -27.67
C LYS A 53 12.38 -0.07 -26.65
N CYS A 54 11.44 -1.01 -26.58
CA CYS A 54 11.48 -2.11 -25.62
C CYS A 54 12.44 -3.19 -26.13
N LYS A 55 13.51 -3.47 -25.38
CA LYS A 55 14.50 -4.51 -25.73
C LYS A 55 14.59 -5.60 -24.66
N LEU A 56 13.86 -5.44 -23.56
CA LEU A 56 13.88 -6.36 -22.43
C LEU A 56 12.49 -6.46 -21.80
N ILE A 57 12.00 -7.68 -21.62
CA ILE A 57 10.86 -8.00 -20.77
C ILE A 57 11.39 -8.69 -19.53
N ILE A 58 11.08 -8.16 -18.35
CA ILE A 58 11.34 -8.81 -17.08
C ILE A 58 10.00 -9.32 -16.56
N CYS A 59 9.88 -10.63 -16.40
CA CYS A 59 8.63 -11.23 -15.95
C CYS A 59 8.81 -12.16 -14.76
N TRP A 60 7.75 -12.40 -13.99
CA TRP A 60 7.82 -13.44 -12.95
C TRP A 60 8.03 -14.82 -13.57
N LYS A 61 7.29 -15.15 -14.64
CA LYS A 61 7.41 -16.43 -15.34
C LYS A 61 7.25 -16.26 -16.85
N ASN A 62 8.16 -16.87 -17.62
CA ASN A 62 7.98 -17.03 -19.06
C ASN A 62 7.03 -18.22 -19.33
N ASN A 63 5.74 -17.94 -19.51
CA ASN A 63 4.70 -18.91 -19.86
C ASN A 63 4.47 -19.08 -21.38
N ILE A 64 5.23 -18.35 -22.21
CA ILE A 64 5.17 -18.40 -23.68
C ILE A 64 6.44 -19.01 -24.26
N LYS A 65 7.04 -20.01 -23.59
CA LYS A 65 8.30 -20.63 -24.02
C LYS A 65 8.31 -21.10 -25.48
N HIS A 66 7.14 -21.46 -26.03
CA HIS A 66 6.95 -21.86 -27.42
C HIS A 66 7.07 -20.70 -28.44
N LYS A 67 6.99 -19.44 -28.00
CA LYS A 67 7.20 -18.23 -28.81
C LYS A 67 8.59 -17.63 -28.66
N THR A 68 9.44 -18.22 -27.81
CA THR A 68 10.76 -17.69 -27.50
C THR A 68 11.85 -18.66 -27.87
N GLU A 69 12.99 -18.14 -28.29
CA GLU A 69 14.18 -18.92 -28.63
C GLU A 69 15.27 -18.71 -27.58
N ASN A 70 15.96 -19.79 -27.20
CA ASN A 70 17.11 -19.72 -26.30
C ASN A 70 18.41 -19.68 -27.09
N ARG A 71 19.20 -18.62 -26.92
CA ARG A 71 20.51 -18.43 -27.55
C ARG A 71 21.54 -18.10 -26.47
N GLY A 72 22.51 -18.99 -26.27
CA GLY A 72 23.58 -18.78 -25.30
C GLY A 72 23.11 -18.61 -23.86
N GLY A 73 21.99 -19.24 -23.47
CA GLY A 73 21.41 -19.12 -22.13
C GLY A 73 20.52 -17.88 -21.93
N ARG A 74 20.32 -17.08 -22.97
CA ARG A 74 19.38 -15.95 -22.99
C ARG A 74 18.15 -16.31 -23.81
N CYS A 75 16.99 -15.88 -23.36
CA CYS A 75 15.71 -16.16 -24.00
C CYS A 75 15.26 -14.92 -24.79
N PHE A 76 14.84 -15.09 -26.04
CA PHE A 76 14.46 -13.98 -26.91
C PHE A 76 13.07 -14.20 -27.52
N LEU A 77 12.28 -13.15 -27.56
CA LEU A 77 11.01 -13.05 -28.28
C LEU A 77 11.26 -12.22 -29.55
N ASN A 78 10.81 -12.70 -30.70
CA ASN A 78 10.88 -11.94 -31.95
C ASN A 78 9.48 -11.47 -32.34
N ILE A 79 9.29 -10.16 -32.47
CA ILE A 79 8.06 -9.54 -32.96
C ILE A 79 8.39 -8.78 -34.23
N ASN A 80 7.97 -9.31 -35.39
CA ASN A 80 8.15 -8.67 -36.70
C ASN A 80 9.60 -8.25 -37.00
N GLY A 81 10.57 -9.08 -36.62
CA GLY A 81 12.00 -8.81 -36.82
C GLY A 81 12.66 -8.00 -35.70
N HIS A 82 11.90 -7.52 -34.71
CA HIS A 82 12.42 -6.87 -33.51
C HIS A 82 12.64 -7.89 -32.40
N GLU A 83 13.87 -8.01 -31.92
CA GLU A 83 14.24 -8.97 -30.87
C GLU A 83 14.18 -8.33 -29.48
N ILE A 84 13.47 -8.99 -28.57
CA ILE A 84 13.29 -8.58 -27.19
C ILE A 84 13.80 -9.71 -26.29
N GLU A 85 14.75 -9.41 -25.40
CA GLU A 85 15.19 -10.39 -24.42
C GLU A 85 14.11 -10.60 -23.36
N VAL A 86 13.86 -11.83 -22.94
CA VAL A 86 12.90 -12.19 -21.89
C VAL A 86 13.67 -12.78 -20.71
N VAL A 87 13.63 -12.09 -19.57
CA VAL A 87 14.23 -12.56 -18.32
C VAL A 87 13.11 -12.96 -17.38
N SER A 88 13.03 -14.25 -17.04
CA SER A 88 12.08 -14.74 -16.04
C SER A 88 12.73 -14.82 -14.66
N LEU A 89 12.01 -14.30 -13.66
CA LEU A 89 12.50 -14.24 -12.29
C LEU A 89 12.33 -15.58 -11.57
N ASP A 90 11.37 -16.43 -11.93
CA ASP A 90 11.16 -17.75 -11.34
C ASP A 90 12.42 -18.63 -11.39
N GLU A 91 13.15 -18.64 -12.50
CA GLU A 91 14.42 -19.36 -12.64
C GLU A 91 15.53 -18.76 -11.75
N LYS A 92 15.52 -17.44 -11.53
CA LYS A 92 16.46 -16.75 -10.64
C LYS A 92 16.12 -16.95 -9.16
N VAL A 93 14.84 -17.00 -8.84
CA VAL A 93 14.30 -17.26 -7.50
C VAL A 93 14.77 -18.61 -6.97
N GLU A 94 14.78 -19.66 -7.80
CA GLU A 94 15.30 -20.96 -7.39
C GLU A 94 16.80 -20.93 -7.05
N ASN A 95 17.59 -20.09 -7.74
CA ASN A 95 19.00 -19.89 -7.40
C ASN A 95 19.17 -19.10 -6.09
N LEU A 96 18.35 -18.08 -5.86
CA LEU A 96 18.35 -17.33 -4.60
C LEU A 96 17.97 -18.23 -3.41
N LYS A 97 16.99 -19.13 -3.58
CA LYS A 97 16.64 -20.13 -2.55
C LYS A 97 17.82 -21.03 -2.21
N LYS A 98 18.58 -21.51 -3.21
CA LYS A 98 19.80 -22.30 -2.99
C LYS A 98 20.89 -21.56 -2.22
N MET A 99 20.92 -20.22 -2.33
CA MET A 99 21.83 -19.36 -1.56
C MET A 99 21.33 -19.05 -0.14
N GLY A 100 20.21 -19.63 0.28
CA GLY A 100 19.63 -19.43 1.61
C GLY A 100 18.68 -18.23 1.73
N TYR A 101 18.32 -17.57 0.62
CA TYR A 101 17.32 -16.51 0.65
C TYR A 101 15.90 -17.08 0.72
N ASN A 102 15.15 -16.68 1.75
CA ASN A 102 13.72 -16.97 1.86
C ASN A 102 12.91 -15.90 1.15
N LEU A 103 12.33 -16.25 0.01
CA LEU A 103 11.46 -15.37 -0.76
C LEU A 103 10.02 -15.51 -0.27
N ILE A 104 9.36 -14.38 -0.05
CA ILE A 104 7.96 -14.36 0.39
C ILE A 104 7.06 -14.39 -0.84
N HIS A 105 6.51 -15.57 -1.13
CA HIS A 105 5.53 -15.77 -2.19
C HIS A 105 4.13 -15.57 -1.63
N GLY A 106 3.45 -14.48 -1.99
CA GLY A 106 2.06 -14.22 -1.57
C GLY A 106 1.85 -14.03 -0.06
N GLY A 107 2.93 -13.91 0.73
CA GLY A 107 2.88 -13.65 2.17
C GLY A 107 2.92 -12.15 2.51
N LYS A 108 2.59 -11.80 3.76
CA LYS A 108 2.76 -10.43 4.26
C LYS A 108 4.25 -10.04 4.21
N LYS A 109 4.56 -8.83 3.72
CA LYS A 109 5.90 -8.21 3.79
C LYS A 109 6.49 -8.46 5.19
N PRO A 110 7.76 -8.91 5.31
CA PRO A 110 8.35 -9.17 6.61
C PRO A 110 8.38 -7.83 7.36
N GLY A 111 7.86 -7.85 8.59
CA GLY A 111 7.42 -6.67 9.34
C GLY A 111 8.56 -5.80 9.89
N ILE A 112 9.54 -5.47 9.06
CA ILE A 112 10.58 -4.48 9.38
C ILE A 112 9.92 -3.10 9.64
N ASP A 113 8.77 -2.86 9.00
CA ASP A 113 7.95 -1.66 9.16
C ASP A 113 6.63 -1.94 9.90
N LYS A 114 6.63 -2.76 10.96
CA LYS A 114 5.46 -2.78 11.87
C LYS A 114 5.65 -1.69 12.91
N GLY A 115 4.71 -0.75 12.93
CA GLY A 115 4.53 0.12 14.08
C GLY A 115 4.17 -0.71 15.31
N ASP A 116 4.51 -0.19 16.47
CA ASP A 116 4.09 -0.69 17.77
C ASP A 116 3.83 0.50 18.69
N GLU A 117 3.29 0.22 19.87
CA GLU A 117 2.96 1.22 20.88
C GLU A 117 4.16 2.08 21.26
N VAL A 118 5.31 1.44 21.51
CA VAL A 118 6.54 2.11 21.95
C VAL A 118 7.02 3.08 20.89
N LYS A 119 7.19 2.62 19.65
CA LYS A 119 7.63 3.45 18.51
C LYS A 119 6.67 4.60 18.24
N PHE A 120 5.36 4.37 18.35
CA PHE A 120 4.37 5.42 18.15
C PHE A 120 4.52 6.51 19.21
N PHE A 121 4.59 6.17 20.50
CA PHE A 121 4.67 7.16 21.57
C PHE A 121 6.04 7.84 21.66
N GLU A 122 7.13 7.15 21.30
CA GLU A 122 8.45 7.77 21.15
C GLU A 122 8.42 8.84 20.05
N GLN A 123 7.95 8.50 18.85
CA GLN A 123 7.84 9.48 17.76
C GLN A 123 6.83 10.60 18.06
N LEU A 124 5.74 10.29 18.76
CA LEU A 124 4.75 11.29 19.18
C LEU A 124 5.38 12.33 20.11
N LYS A 125 6.14 11.88 21.10
CA LYS A 125 6.82 12.77 22.07
C LYS A 125 7.78 13.75 21.39
N GLU A 126 8.42 13.33 20.30
CA GLU A 126 9.35 14.18 19.53
C GLU A 126 8.66 15.18 18.61
N THR A 127 7.42 14.91 18.20
CA THR A 127 6.77 15.65 17.10
C THR A 127 5.61 16.54 17.53
N VAL A 128 5.09 16.38 18.75
CA VAL A 128 4.03 17.24 19.30
C VAL A 128 4.43 17.88 20.62
N ASN A 129 3.73 18.95 21.01
CA ASN A 129 3.92 19.55 22.33
C ASN A 129 3.34 18.66 23.44
N GLY A 130 3.79 18.89 24.68
CA GLY A 130 3.38 18.08 25.84
C GLY A 130 1.86 18.02 26.05
N GLN A 131 1.14 19.13 25.85
CA GLN A 131 -0.33 19.14 25.99
C GLN A 131 -1.00 18.17 25.00
N LYS A 132 -0.59 18.19 23.74
CA LYS A 132 -1.17 17.31 22.71
C LYS A 132 -0.78 15.84 22.94
N TYR A 133 0.45 15.59 23.38
CA TYR A 133 0.90 14.26 23.81
C TYR A 133 -0.03 13.70 24.90
N GLU A 134 -0.26 14.46 25.97
CA GLU A 134 -1.12 14.06 27.09
C GLU A 134 -2.56 13.78 26.67
N LEU A 135 -3.12 14.57 25.76
CA LEU A 135 -4.48 14.33 25.25
C LEU A 135 -4.57 13.02 24.45
N ILE A 136 -3.56 12.72 23.62
CA ILE A 136 -3.52 11.47 22.84
C ILE A 136 -3.28 10.27 23.75
N TYR A 137 -2.38 10.39 24.72
CA TYR A 137 -2.11 9.33 25.68
C TYR A 137 -3.35 9.00 26.53
N LYS A 138 -4.08 10.01 27.01
CA LYS A 138 -5.36 9.80 27.71
C LYS A 138 -6.40 9.09 26.86
N LEU A 139 -6.50 9.45 25.57
CA LEU A 139 -7.41 8.78 24.65
C LEU A 139 -7.03 7.30 24.47
N TYR A 140 -5.73 7.02 24.33
CA TYR A 140 -5.21 5.66 24.21
C TYR A 140 -5.53 4.82 25.45
N GLU A 141 -5.19 5.31 26.65
CA GLU A 141 -5.43 4.60 27.92
C GLU A 141 -6.90 4.27 28.13
N GLU A 142 -7.82 5.15 27.72
CA GLU A 142 -9.26 4.93 27.87
C GLU A 142 -9.80 3.83 26.94
N PHE A 143 -9.21 3.64 25.77
CA PHE A 143 -9.73 2.75 24.73
C PHE A 143 -8.89 1.49 24.48
N LYS A 144 -7.69 1.36 25.06
CA LYS A 144 -6.79 0.22 24.84
C LYS A 144 -7.38 -1.14 25.27
N GLU A 145 -8.24 -1.12 26.29
CA GLU A 145 -8.92 -2.31 26.84
C GLU A 145 -10.42 -2.35 26.48
N ASN A 146 -10.88 -1.48 25.59
CA ASN A 146 -12.30 -1.42 25.23
C ASN A 146 -12.77 -2.70 24.50
N GLU A 147 -13.99 -3.17 24.81
CA GLU A 147 -14.52 -4.41 24.25
C GLU A 147 -14.80 -4.34 22.74
N ASP A 148 -15.18 -3.18 22.21
CA ASP A 148 -15.52 -2.98 20.79
C ASP A 148 -14.30 -2.66 19.92
N PHE A 149 -13.22 -2.18 20.54
CA PHE A 149 -12.02 -1.73 19.84
C PHE A 149 -10.79 -2.60 20.10
N ALA A 150 -9.92 -2.69 19.11
CA ALA A 150 -8.52 -3.05 19.29
C ALA A 150 -7.64 -1.91 18.80
N ILE A 151 -6.46 -1.74 19.39
CA ILE A 151 -5.49 -0.75 18.90
C ILE A 151 -4.60 -1.42 17.85
N TRP A 152 -4.67 -0.91 16.63
CA TRP A 152 -3.83 -1.37 15.53
C TRP A 152 -2.75 -0.35 15.19
N TRP A 153 -1.51 -0.77 15.38
CA TRP A 153 -0.31 -0.01 15.04
C TRP A 153 0.11 -0.19 13.59
N GLY A 154 0.37 0.91 12.89
CA GLY A 154 0.91 0.93 11.53
C GLY A 154 2.22 1.71 11.46
N ALA A 155 3.12 1.38 10.52
CA ALA A 155 4.32 2.19 10.28
C ALA A 155 4.01 3.52 9.59
N GLY A 156 2.93 3.57 8.79
CA GLY A 156 2.69 4.69 7.88
C GLY A 156 3.82 4.86 6.86
N ASP A 157 3.76 5.93 6.09
CA ASP A 157 4.82 6.31 5.15
C ASP A 157 5.93 7.10 5.85
N LYS A 158 5.54 8.11 6.64
CA LYS A 158 6.45 8.98 7.40
C LYS A 158 6.28 8.90 8.92
N PHE A 159 5.06 8.65 9.38
CA PHE A 159 4.70 8.64 10.80
C PHE A 159 4.02 7.34 11.17
N TYR A 160 4.42 6.77 12.30
CA TYR A 160 3.70 5.67 12.91
C TYR A 160 2.25 6.07 13.17
N THR A 161 1.33 5.10 13.09
CA THR A 161 -0.09 5.32 13.30
C THR A 161 -0.64 4.44 14.39
N MET A 162 -1.52 5.03 15.21
CA MET A 162 -2.40 4.35 16.14
C MET A 162 -3.82 4.39 15.55
N ASN A 163 -4.40 3.22 15.30
CA ASN A 163 -5.72 3.10 14.69
C ASN A 163 -6.69 2.38 15.62
N PHE A 164 -7.91 2.90 15.73
CA PHE A 164 -8.98 2.24 16.47
C PHE A 164 -9.70 1.26 15.54
N LEU A 165 -9.32 -0.02 15.61
CA LEU A 165 -9.95 -1.11 14.86
C LEU A 165 -11.28 -1.46 15.52
N VAL A 166 -12.38 -1.26 14.79
CA VAL A 166 -13.72 -1.69 15.23
C VAL A 166 -13.82 -3.20 15.01
N LYS A 167 -13.75 -3.99 16.09
CA LYS A 167 -13.64 -5.47 15.99
C LYS A 167 -14.75 -6.11 15.17
N ARG A 168 -15.98 -5.60 15.30
CA ARG A 168 -17.15 -6.15 14.60
C ARG A 168 -17.19 -5.83 13.10
N TRP A 169 -16.60 -4.72 12.69
CA TRP A 169 -16.55 -4.32 11.28
C TRP A 169 -15.23 -4.68 10.60
N ASP A 170 -14.20 -4.99 11.38
CA ASP A 170 -12.82 -5.26 10.93
C ASP A 170 -12.23 -4.11 10.08
N VAL A 171 -12.49 -2.87 10.49
CA VAL A 171 -11.96 -1.65 9.85
C VAL A 171 -11.54 -0.61 10.88
N THR A 172 -10.74 0.38 10.46
CA THR A 172 -10.20 1.45 11.31
C THR A 172 -10.73 2.84 10.91
N PRO A 173 -11.93 3.25 11.36
CA PRO A 173 -12.51 4.54 10.98
C PRO A 173 -11.81 5.73 11.65
N VAL A 174 -11.07 5.54 12.73
CA VAL A 174 -10.34 6.60 13.41
C VAL A 174 -8.87 6.22 13.50
N GLY A 175 -8.00 7.11 13.04
CA GLY A 175 -6.56 6.92 13.15
C GLY A 175 -5.84 8.20 13.54
N ILE A 176 -4.72 8.02 14.21
CA ILE A 176 -3.85 9.07 14.72
C ILE A 176 -2.45 8.81 14.21
N GLN A 177 -1.86 9.80 13.52
CA GLN A 177 -0.45 9.78 13.16
C GLN A 177 0.40 10.28 14.34
N ALA A 178 1.65 9.86 14.42
CA ALA A 178 2.55 10.28 15.48
C ALA A 178 2.81 11.80 15.47
N ASN A 179 2.59 12.54 14.38
CA ASN A 179 2.56 14.02 14.40
C ASN A 179 1.29 14.62 15.08
N GLY A 180 0.44 13.76 15.64
CA GLY A 180 -0.84 14.07 16.27
C GLY A 180 -1.95 14.48 15.30
N LEU A 181 -1.81 14.25 14.00
CA LEU A 181 -2.90 14.43 13.04
C LEU A 181 -3.90 13.29 13.21
N ILE A 182 -5.17 13.63 13.38
CA ILE A 182 -6.26 12.68 13.59
C ILE A 182 -7.20 12.76 12.40
N TYR A 183 -7.58 11.61 11.87
CA TYR A 183 -8.54 11.52 10.77
C TYR A 183 -9.72 10.62 11.12
N ILE A 184 -10.86 10.93 10.51
CA ILE A 184 -12.06 10.10 10.53
C ILE A 184 -12.33 9.61 9.12
N GLY A 185 -12.20 8.31 8.89
CA GLY A 185 -12.58 7.65 7.65
C GLY A 185 -14.06 7.32 7.63
N TYR A 186 -14.79 7.98 6.73
CA TYR A 186 -16.18 7.64 6.41
C TYR A 186 -16.27 6.47 5.43
N ALA A 187 -15.22 6.25 4.65
CA ALA A 187 -15.08 5.13 3.72
C ALA A 187 -13.60 4.72 3.61
N GLY A 188 -13.33 3.48 3.22
CA GLY A 188 -11.99 3.01 2.88
C GLY A 188 -11.58 3.41 1.46
N ASN A 189 -10.32 3.16 1.10
CA ASN A 189 -9.85 3.38 -0.27
C ASN A 189 -10.49 2.31 -1.18
N PRO A 190 -11.30 2.68 -2.19
CA PRO A 190 -11.99 1.71 -3.05
C PRO A 190 -11.08 0.70 -3.75
N ALA A 191 -9.82 1.08 -4.03
CA ALA A 191 -8.85 0.18 -4.66
C ALA A 191 -8.34 -0.92 -3.72
N ILE A 192 -8.27 -0.64 -2.41
CA ILE A 192 -7.56 -1.45 -1.41
C ILE A 192 -8.55 -2.10 -0.42
N SER A 193 -9.48 -1.32 0.10
CA SER A 193 -10.41 -1.70 1.18
C SER A 193 -11.74 -0.96 0.97
N PRO A 194 -12.65 -1.51 0.16
CA PRO A 194 -13.82 -0.80 -0.35
C PRO A 194 -15.01 -0.84 0.64
N TRP A 195 -14.83 -0.28 1.84
CA TRP A 195 -15.89 -0.18 2.84
C TRP A 195 -16.42 1.24 3.00
N GLU A 196 -17.60 1.37 3.59
CA GLU A 196 -18.21 2.65 3.97
C GLU A 196 -18.99 2.51 5.29
N LEU A 197 -18.91 3.55 6.13
CA LEU A 197 -19.70 3.63 7.35
C LEU A 197 -21.20 3.72 7.02
N PRO A 198 -22.09 3.14 7.85
CA PRO A 198 -23.53 3.34 7.71
C PRO A 198 -23.87 4.83 7.63
N LYS A 199 -24.83 5.21 6.78
CA LYS A 199 -25.22 6.62 6.55
C LYS A 199 -25.53 7.35 7.85
N GLU A 200 -26.26 6.70 8.75
CA GLU A 200 -26.59 7.22 10.08
C GLU A 200 -25.32 7.57 10.89
N THR A 201 -24.35 6.65 10.94
CA THR A 201 -23.03 6.89 11.57
C THR A 201 -22.32 8.08 10.92
N GLN A 202 -22.35 8.19 9.59
CA GLN A 202 -21.70 9.30 8.90
C GLN A 202 -22.33 10.64 9.27
N GLU A 203 -23.65 10.75 9.24
CA GLU A 203 -24.37 11.98 9.54
C GLU A 203 -24.09 12.49 10.95
N GLU A 204 -24.10 11.58 11.93
CA GLU A 204 -23.82 11.94 13.32
C GLU A 204 -22.36 12.35 13.55
N LEU A 205 -21.40 11.62 12.98
CA LEU A 205 -19.99 12.02 13.04
C LEU A 205 -19.77 13.38 12.35
N ARG A 206 -20.41 13.62 11.20
CA ARG A 206 -20.33 14.92 10.51
C ARG A 206 -20.90 16.06 11.36
N LYS A 207 -21.97 15.82 12.12
CA LYS A 207 -22.51 16.81 13.08
C LYS A 207 -21.53 17.12 14.22
N ILE A 208 -20.84 16.10 14.77
CA ILE A 208 -19.87 16.30 15.86
C ILE A 208 -18.72 17.22 15.43
N PHE A 209 -18.18 17.01 14.23
CA PHE A 209 -16.97 17.73 13.76
C PHE A 209 -17.23 18.81 12.71
N LYS A 210 -18.49 19.03 12.32
CA LYS A 210 -18.91 19.98 11.27
C LYS A 210 -18.23 19.72 9.92
N HIS A 211 -18.07 18.45 9.55
CA HIS A 211 -17.48 18.05 8.28
C HIS A 211 -18.47 18.23 7.12
N LYS A 212 -17.96 18.61 5.93
CA LYS A 212 -18.74 18.64 4.68
C LYS A 212 -19.12 17.22 4.26
N GLU A 213 -20.28 17.03 3.62
CA GLU A 213 -20.78 15.71 3.20
C GLU A 213 -19.82 14.92 2.30
N LYS A 214 -19.07 15.60 1.43
CA LYS A 214 -18.18 14.92 0.46
C LYS A 214 -16.82 14.48 1.03
N ALA A 215 -16.48 14.86 2.26
CA ALA A 215 -15.19 14.52 2.84
C ALA A 215 -15.14 13.04 3.25
N LYS A 216 -14.21 12.27 2.68
CA LYS A 216 -14.00 10.84 2.98
C LYS A 216 -13.07 10.62 4.17
N TRP A 217 -12.01 11.41 4.28
CA TRP A 217 -11.00 11.34 5.35
C TRP A 217 -10.65 12.72 5.92
N PRO A 218 -11.62 13.50 6.43
CA PRO A 218 -11.30 14.79 7.04
C PRO A 218 -10.48 14.61 8.31
N THR A 219 -9.66 15.62 8.58
CA THR A 219 -8.91 15.74 9.83
C THR A 219 -9.74 16.42 10.90
N VAL A 220 -9.50 16.05 12.16
CA VAL A 220 -10.17 16.65 13.33
C VAL A 220 -9.14 17.30 14.25
N PRO A 221 -9.48 18.44 14.90
CA PRO A 221 -8.58 19.08 15.84
C PRO A 221 -8.46 18.26 17.14
N LEU A 222 -7.28 18.33 17.77
CA LEU A 222 -7.06 17.92 19.16
C LEU A 222 -6.11 18.93 19.81
N LYS A 223 -6.67 20.06 20.24
CA LYS A 223 -5.93 21.14 20.91
C LYS A 223 -6.37 21.33 22.35
N THR A 224 -7.59 20.92 22.67
CA THR A 224 -8.22 21.19 23.96
C THR A 224 -8.84 19.92 24.55
N PRO A 225 -9.10 19.88 25.87
CA PRO A 225 -9.91 18.82 26.48
C PRO A 225 -11.29 18.68 25.82
N GLN A 226 -11.90 19.77 25.36
CA GLN A 226 -13.19 19.73 24.66
C GLN A 226 -13.09 19.02 23.31
N ASP A 227 -11.94 19.12 22.62
CA ASP A 227 -11.70 18.35 21.40
C ASP A 227 -11.55 16.86 21.71
N LEU A 228 -10.87 16.52 22.81
CA LEU A 228 -10.74 15.14 23.28
C LEU A 228 -12.12 14.53 23.54
N GLU A 229 -13.01 15.23 24.24
CA GLU A 229 -14.37 14.74 24.52
C GLU A 229 -15.20 14.53 23.24
N LYS A 230 -14.99 15.33 22.18
CA LYS A 230 -15.62 15.08 20.88
C LYS A 230 -15.12 13.79 20.23
N ILE A 231 -13.82 13.49 20.33
CA ILE A 231 -13.23 12.26 19.78
C ILE A 231 -13.73 11.05 20.57
N LYS A 232 -13.78 11.12 21.90
CA LYS A 232 -14.37 10.07 22.75
C LYS A 232 -15.82 9.82 22.39
N ARG A 233 -16.62 10.89 22.26
CA ARG A 233 -18.02 10.78 21.80
C ARG A 233 -18.13 10.10 20.44
N ALA A 234 -17.23 10.41 19.51
CA ALA A 234 -17.21 9.78 18.20
C ALA A 234 -16.87 8.28 18.26
N LEU A 235 -15.89 7.88 19.08
CA LEU A 235 -15.56 6.47 19.29
C LEU A 235 -16.72 5.71 19.97
N ASN A 236 -17.35 6.28 20.99
CA ASN A 236 -18.51 5.66 21.65
C ASN A 236 -19.69 5.49 20.68
N LEU A 237 -19.96 6.49 19.84
CA LEU A 237 -20.96 6.42 18.78
C LEU A 237 -20.64 5.29 17.79
N ILE A 238 -19.38 5.19 17.35
CA ILE A 238 -18.93 4.13 16.43
C ILE A 238 -19.09 2.75 17.07
N ALA A 239 -18.72 2.59 18.34
CA ALA A 239 -18.92 1.35 19.10
C ALA A 239 -20.39 0.95 19.13
N GLU A 240 -21.27 1.85 19.57
CA GLU A 240 -22.72 1.63 19.61
C GLU A 240 -23.27 1.25 18.24
N HIS A 241 -22.92 2.01 17.20
CA HIS A 241 -23.40 1.78 15.84
C HIS A 241 -22.87 0.45 15.30
N SER A 242 -21.65 0.05 15.64
CA SER A 242 -21.10 -1.23 15.22
C SER A 242 -21.88 -2.42 15.75
N ARG A 243 -22.52 -2.28 16.92
CA ARG A 243 -23.34 -3.33 17.53
C ARG A 243 -24.70 -3.50 16.83
N ARG A 244 -25.22 -2.46 16.17
CA ARG A 244 -26.58 -2.44 15.61
C ARG A 244 -26.64 -2.31 14.08
N LEU A 245 -25.60 -1.78 13.44
CA LEU A 245 -25.53 -1.52 12.01
C LEU A 245 -24.45 -2.38 11.34
N HIS A 246 -24.69 -2.75 10.10
CA HIS A 246 -23.71 -3.40 9.25
C HIS A 246 -22.88 -2.38 8.47
N LEU A 247 -21.57 -2.61 8.38
CA LEU A 247 -20.70 -1.88 7.48
C LEU A 247 -21.15 -2.11 6.03
N ILE A 248 -21.04 -1.09 5.18
CA ILE A 248 -21.35 -1.21 3.76
C ILE A 248 -20.06 -1.65 3.06
N TRP A 249 -20.12 -2.78 2.35
CA TRP A 249 -19.02 -3.27 1.51
C TRP A 249 -19.38 -3.06 0.04
N HIS A 250 -18.54 -2.33 -0.68
CA HIS A 250 -18.68 -2.15 -2.13
C HIS A 250 -18.01 -3.32 -2.84
N VAL A 251 -18.79 -4.06 -3.63
CA VAL A 251 -18.26 -5.16 -4.45
C VAL A 251 -17.41 -4.56 -5.57
N LYS A 252 -16.23 -5.15 -5.81
CA LYS A 252 -15.38 -4.80 -6.96
C LYS A 252 -16.00 -5.27 -8.27
#